data_AF-A0A1Q6M2P0-F1
#
_entry.id   AF-A0A1Q6M2P0-F1
#
_cell.length_a   1.000
_cell.length_b   1.000
_cell.length_c   1.000
_cell.angle_alpha   90.00
_cell.angle_beta   90.00
_cell.angle_gamma   90.00
#
_symmetry.space_group_name_H-M   'P 1'
#
loop_
_entity.id
_entity.type
_entity.pdbx_description
1 polymer ?
#
loop_
_entity_poly.entity_id
_entity_poly.type
_entity_poly.pdbx_seq_one_letter_code
_entity_poly.pdbx_strand_id
1 'polypeptide(L)'
;MSNINEVVRLMYEAFDDNLDFSFPINGSSMQPFLYKDDIVRLRKCHMAYPGDIVFYKHGDNYILHRVVRVNKDGSYNIVGDHQTKCDLNVDSSMIIGVVVAYKKRNQKKYNPLKGIRYFIYHHLVRLKLVRFLNSKLF
;
A
#
# COMPACT_ATOMS: atom_id res chain seq x y z
N MET A 1 -14.11 11.20 18.05
CA MET A 1 -14.16 10.40 16.80
C MET A 1 -12.84 10.61 16.07
N SER A 2 -12.12 9.53 15.75
CA SER A 2 -10.70 9.57 15.36
C SER A 2 -10.46 10.29 14.03
N ASN A 3 -9.47 11.20 14.00
CA ASN A 3 -8.98 11.97 12.85
C ASN A 3 -8.91 11.15 11.54
N ILE A 4 -8.52 9.87 11.62
CA ILE A 4 -8.42 8.99 10.45
C ILE A 4 -9.74 8.75 9.72
N ASN A 5 -10.88 8.69 10.42
CA ASN A 5 -12.18 8.46 9.77
C ASN A 5 -12.62 9.68 8.95
N GLU A 6 -12.27 10.89 9.40
CA GLU A 6 -12.49 12.12 8.66
C GLU A 6 -11.61 12.17 7.41
N VAL A 7 -10.33 11.81 7.53
CA VAL A 7 -9.41 11.69 6.38
C VAL A 7 -9.94 10.69 5.36
N VAL A 8 -10.43 9.54 5.81
CA VAL A 8 -11.01 8.51 4.92
C VAL A 8 -12.31 9.00 4.26
N ARG A 9 -13.14 9.75 4.98
CA ARG A 9 -14.33 10.38 4.37
C ARG A 9 -13.94 11.33 3.24
N LEU A 10 -12.98 12.23 3.48
CA LEU A 10 -12.47 13.14 2.44
C LEU A 10 -11.83 12.38 1.26
N MET A 11 -11.21 11.24 1.53
CA MET A 11 -10.67 10.36 0.48
C MET A 11 -11.79 9.79 -0.41
N TYR A 12 -12.92 9.36 0.15
CA TYR A 12 -14.07 8.91 -0.65
C TYR A 12 -14.65 10.04 -1.49
N GLU A 13 -14.82 11.24 -0.92
CA GLU A 13 -15.30 12.42 -1.65
C GLU A 13 -14.38 12.73 -2.84
N ALA A 14 -13.06 12.72 -2.65
CA ALA A 14 -12.10 12.89 -3.74
C ALA A 14 -12.24 11.80 -4.82
N PHE A 15 -12.44 10.54 -4.43
CA PHE A 15 -12.59 9.44 -5.37
C PHE A 15 -13.89 9.49 -6.18
N ASP A 16 -14.97 10.01 -5.60
CA ASP A 16 -16.24 10.19 -6.30
C ASP A 16 -16.16 11.31 -7.34
N ASP A 17 -15.31 12.31 -7.10
CA ASP A 17 -14.95 13.36 -8.06
C ASP A 17 -13.86 12.93 -9.07
N ASN A 18 -13.47 11.64 -9.09
CA ASN A 18 -12.37 11.09 -9.90
C ASN A 18 -11.01 11.76 -9.66
N LEU A 19 -10.78 12.25 -8.45
CA LEU A 19 -9.52 12.84 -8.01
C LEU A 19 -8.66 11.79 -7.28
N ASP A 20 -7.34 11.97 -7.37
CA ASP A 20 -6.39 11.22 -6.55
C ASP A 20 -6.28 11.88 -5.16
N PHE A 21 -6.07 11.09 -4.10
CA PHE A 21 -5.93 11.57 -2.72
C PHE A 21 -4.50 11.35 -2.21
N SER A 22 -3.93 12.32 -1.48
CA SER A 22 -2.56 12.21 -0.95
C SER A 22 -2.49 12.41 0.55
N PHE A 23 -1.75 11.54 1.23
CA PHE A 23 -1.58 11.58 2.69
C PHE A 23 -0.23 11.01 3.12
N PRO A 24 0.29 11.40 4.30
CA PRO A 24 1.55 10.88 4.82
C PRO A 24 1.39 9.46 5.37
N ILE A 25 2.43 8.64 5.20
CA ILE A 25 2.53 7.31 5.78
C ILE A 25 2.80 7.41 7.28
N ASN A 26 2.05 6.59 8.03
CA ASN A 26 2.29 6.35 9.45
C ASN A 26 2.74 4.88 9.65
N GLY A 27 3.78 4.68 10.45
CA GLY A 27 4.32 3.35 10.77
C GLY A 27 5.52 2.92 9.93
N SER A 28 5.95 1.68 10.14
CA SER A 28 7.16 1.09 9.55
C SER A 28 6.92 -0.17 8.72
N SER A 29 5.68 -0.68 8.64
CA SER A 29 5.37 -1.96 7.98
C SER A 29 5.77 -2.01 6.50
N MET A 30 5.86 -0.86 5.84
CA MET A 30 6.24 -0.72 4.43
C MET A 30 7.72 -0.40 4.22
N GLN A 31 8.54 -0.41 5.27
CA GLN A 31 9.98 -0.27 5.11
C GLN A 31 10.58 -1.51 4.40
N PRO A 32 11.67 -1.35 3.64
CA PRO A 32 12.38 -0.10 3.35
C PRO A 32 11.79 0.70 2.17
N PHE A 33 10.66 0.28 1.59
CA PHE A 33 10.09 0.97 0.42
C PHE A 33 9.50 2.34 0.77
N LEU A 34 8.69 2.42 1.82
CA LEU A 34 8.07 3.64 2.32
C LEU A 34 8.39 3.82 3.81
N TYR A 35 8.79 5.03 4.17
CA TYR A 35 9.07 5.41 5.55
C TYR A 35 7.97 6.34 6.07
N LYS A 36 7.94 6.49 7.39
CA LYS A 36 7.11 7.52 8.05
C LYS A 36 7.37 8.89 7.40
N ASP A 37 6.29 9.66 7.23
CA ASP A 37 6.26 10.98 6.57
C ASP A 37 6.51 10.99 5.05
N ASP A 38 6.80 9.84 4.43
CA ASP A 38 6.65 9.74 2.96
C ASP A 38 5.19 9.94 2.60
N ILE A 39 4.91 10.61 1.48
CA ILE A 39 3.54 10.87 1.03
C ILE A 39 3.20 9.89 -0.08
N VAL A 40 2.06 9.22 0.02
CA VAL A 40 1.51 8.41 -1.05
C VAL A 40 0.38 9.16 -1.76
N ARG A 41 0.20 8.86 -3.04
CA ARG A 41 -0.95 9.26 -3.83
C ARG A 41 -1.76 8.02 -4.16
N LEU A 42 -2.99 7.97 -3.64
CA LEU A 42 -3.97 6.93 -3.91
C LEU A 42 -4.90 7.34 -5.04
N ARG A 43 -5.37 6.33 -5.74
CA ARG A 43 -6.51 6.38 -6.66
C ARG A 43 -7.55 5.36 -6.22
N LYS A 44 -8.82 5.62 -6.53
CA LYS A 44 -9.90 4.63 -6.40
C LYS A 44 -9.46 3.30 -7.03
N CYS A 45 -9.51 2.22 -6.25
CA CYS A 45 -9.10 0.91 -6.73
C CYS A 45 -10.29 0.17 -7.31
N HIS A 46 -10.22 -0.19 -8.60
CA HIS A 46 -11.18 -1.10 -9.22
C HIS A 46 -10.69 -2.54 -9.21
N MET A 47 -9.38 -2.72 -9.39
CA MET A 47 -8.71 -4.01 -9.35
C MET A 47 -7.26 -3.79 -8.96
N ALA A 48 -6.73 -4.68 -8.13
CA ALA A 48 -5.32 -4.69 -7.75
C ALA A 48 -4.61 -5.92 -8.29
N TYR A 49 -3.33 -5.75 -8.57
CA TYR A 49 -2.47 -6.79 -9.12
C TYR A 49 -1.25 -7.06 -8.24
N PRO A 50 -0.62 -8.24 -8.39
CA PRO A 50 0.58 -8.54 -7.63
C PRO A 50 1.68 -7.50 -7.89
N GLY A 51 2.12 -6.83 -6.83
CA GLY A 51 3.06 -5.72 -6.89
C GLY A 51 2.45 -4.43 -6.37
N ASP A 52 1.16 -4.20 -6.62
CA ASP A 52 0.44 -2.99 -6.19
C ASP A 52 0.48 -2.82 -4.68
N ILE A 53 0.50 -1.58 -4.24
CA ILE A 53 0.34 -1.22 -2.84
C ILE A 53 -1.08 -0.70 -2.67
N VAL A 54 -1.86 -1.37 -1.83
CA VAL A 54 -3.28 -1.04 -1.61
C VAL A 54 -3.50 -0.51 -0.21
N PHE A 55 -4.42 0.44 -0.11
CA PHE A 55 -4.96 0.94 1.14
C PHE A 55 -6.30 0.26 1.37
N TYR A 56 -6.46 -0.42 2.51
CA TYR A 56 -7.62 -1.25 2.79
C TYR A 56 -8.00 -1.20 4.27
N LYS A 57 -9.25 -1.55 4.58
CA LYS A 57 -9.77 -1.59 5.95
C LYS A 57 -9.89 -3.04 6.44
N HIS A 58 -9.30 -3.32 7.59
CA HIS A 58 -9.41 -4.63 8.25
C HIS A 58 -9.78 -4.44 9.73
N GLY A 59 -11.02 -4.80 10.07
CA GLY A 59 -11.62 -4.40 11.35
C GLY A 59 -11.63 -2.88 11.50
N ASP A 60 -11.04 -2.38 12.58
CA ASP A 60 -10.93 -0.94 12.87
C ASP A 60 -9.67 -0.28 12.31
N ASN A 61 -8.81 -1.06 11.64
CA ASN A 61 -7.52 -0.59 11.16
C ASN A 61 -7.57 -0.25 9.68
N TYR A 62 -6.86 0.82 9.31
CA TYR A 62 -6.56 1.16 7.93
C TYR A 62 -5.10 0.84 7.63
N ILE A 63 -4.87 0.02 6.62
CA ILE A 63 -3.58 -0.62 6.37
C ILE A 63 -3.14 -0.33 4.93
N LEU A 64 -1.85 -0.07 4.75
CA LEU A 64 -1.24 0.13 3.45
C LEU A 64 -0.16 -0.94 3.23
N HIS A 65 -0.39 -1.87 2.31
CA HIS A 65 0.47 -3.04 2.09
C HIS A 65 0.50 -3.49 0.65
N ARG A 66 1.44 -4.39 0.32
CA ARG A 66 1.66 -4.87 -1.04
C ARG A 66 0.90 -6.15 -1.34
N VAL A 67 0.16 -6.17 -2.44
CA VAL A 67 -0.45 -7.39 -2.99
C VAL A 67 0.66 -8.33 -3.47
N VAL A 68 0.70 -9.54 -2.93
CA VAL A 68 1.65 -10.58 -3.38
C VAL A 68 0.97 -11.64 -4.24
N ARG A 69 -0.35 -11.80 -4.12
CA ARG A 69 -1.12 -12.76 -4.90
C ARG A 69 -2.59 -12.33 -4.99
N VAL A 70 -3.19 -12.62 -6.15
CA VAL A 70 -4.64 -12.65 -6.35
C VAL A 70 -5.06 -14.12 -6.31
N ASN A 71 -6.01 -14.46 -5.46
CA ASN A 71 -6.54 -15.81 -5.31
C ASN A 71 -7.60 -16.11 -6.38
N LYS A 72 -7.95 -17.39 -6.54
CA LYS A 72 -8.91 -17.82 -7.58
C LYS A 72 -10.32 -17.26 -7.37
N ASP A 73 -10.68 -16.98 -6.12
CA ASP A 73 -11.96 -16.39 -5.71
C ASP A 73 -11.97 -14.86 -5.82
N GLY A 74 -10.88 -14.24 -6.30
CA GLY A 74 -10.74 -12.78 -6.40
C GLY A 74 -10.24 -12.10 -5.13
N SER A 75 -10.08 -12.82 -4.02
CA SER A 75 -9.47 -12.27 -2.81
C SER A 75 -7.96 -12.04 -2.97
N TYR A 76 -7.36 -11.24 -2.09
CA TYR A 76 -5.96 -10.86 -2.15
C TYR A 76 -5.17 -11.42 -0.97
N ASN A 77 -3.93 -11.84 -1.22
CA ASN A 77 -2.94 -11.99 -0.16
C ASN A 77 -2.02 -10.77 -0.17
N ILE A 78 -1.94 -10.10 0.97
CA ILE A 78 -1.37 -8.77 1.13
C ILE A 78 -0.36 -8.78 2.28
N VAL A 79 0.76 -8.09 2.12
CA VAL A 79 1.80 -8.07 3.16
C VAL A 79 2.67 -6.81 3.09
N GLY A 80 3.00 -6.26 4.26
CA GLY A 80 3.95 -5.15 4.40
C GLY A 80 5.38 -5.56 4.02
N ASP A 81 6.14 -4.66 3.41
CA ASP A 81 7.50 -4.96 2.91
C ASP A 81 8.50 -5.33 4.03
N HIS A 82 8.20 -4.92 5.27
CA HIS A 82 8.96 -5.24 6.49
C HIS A 82 8.40 -6.45 7.25
N GLN A 83 7.31 -7.05 6.78
CA GLN A 83 6.57 -8.09 7.49
C GLN A 83 6.70 -9.46 6.82
N THR A 84 6.71 -10.50 7.65
CA THR A 84 6.69 -11.92 7.22
C THR A 84 5.30 -12.53 7.31
N LYS A 85 4.45 -12.03 8.21
CA LYS A 85 3.04 -12.42 8.31
C LYS A 85 2.26 -11.78 7.18
N CYS A 86 1.54 -12.61 6.43
CA CYS A 86 0.68 -12.19 5.34
C CYS A 86 -0.77 -12.11 5.83
N ASP A 87 -1.46 -11.06 5.40
CA ASP A 87 -2.91 -10.98 5.50
C ASP A 87 -3.49 -11.79 4.33
N LEU A 88 -4.16 -12.88 4.66
CA LEU A 88 -4.66 -13.87 3.68
C LEU A 88 -6.12 -13.63 3.37
N ASN A 89 -6.51 -13.87 2.11
CA ASN A 89 -7.88 -13.82 1.65
C ASN A 89 -8.59 -12.49 1.97
N VAL A 90 -7.88 -11.37 1.83
CA VAL A 90 -8.46 -10.04 1.96
C VAL A 90 -9.47 -9.82 0.85
N ASP A 91 -10.73 -9.63 1.22
CA ASP A 91 -11.82 -9.43 0.28
C ASP A 91 -11.64 -8.14 -0.52
N SER A 92 -12.00 -8.16 -1.80
CA SER A 92 -11.91 -6.99 -2.67
C SER A 92 -12.69 -5.77 -2.16
N SER A 93 -13.81 -5.99 -1.47
CA SER A 93 -14.63 -4.94 -0.84
C SER A 93 -13.93 -4.22 0.31
N MET A 94 -12.86 -4.80 0.88
CA MET A 94 -12.05 -4.14 1.90
C MET A 94 -11.08 -3.12 1.30
N ILE A 95 -10.79 -3.22 0.00
CA ILE A 95 -9.83 -2.36 -0.69
C ILE A 95 -10.48 -1.00 -0.99
N ILE A 96 -9.82 0.06 -0.53
CA ILE A 96 -10.29 1.44 -0.70
C ILE A 96 -9.60 2.10 -1.89
N GLY A 97 -8.27 1.97 -1.97
CA GLY A 97 -7.48 2.65 -2.99
C GLY A 97 -6.17 1.95 -3.30
N VAL A 98 -5.57 2.29 -4.44
CA VAL A 98 -4.26 1.80 -4.89
C VAL A 98 -3.28 2.96 -5.00
N VAL A 99 -2.04 2.74 -4.55
CA VAL A 99 -0.98 3.76 -4.61
C VAL A 99 -0.45 3.85 -6.03
N VAL A 100 -0.59 5.02 -6.65
CA VAL A 100 -0.13 5.29 -8.02
C VAL A 100 1.20 6.05 -8.06
N ALA A 101 1.51 6.79 -6.99
CA ALA A 101 2.79 7.48 -6.83
C ALA A 101 3.15 7.68 -5.36
N TYR A 102 4.43 7.92 -5.08
CA TYR A 102 4.92 8.30 -3.75
C TYR A 102 5.92 9.45 -3.83
N LYS A 103 6.03 10.26 -2.79
CA LYS A 103 7.01 11.32 -2.65
C LYS A 103 7.77 11.09 -1.35
N LYS A 104 9.09 10.95 -1.44
CA LYS A 104 9.93 10.85 -0.23
C LYS A 104 9.89 12.16 0.54
N ARG A 105 9.98 12.10 1.88
CA ARG A 105 9.98 13.31 2.74
C ARG A 105 10.90 14.43 2.24
N ASN A 106 12.10 14.07 1.77
CA ASN A 106 13.12 15.02 1.30
C ASN A 106 13.08 15.29 -0.22
N GLN A 107 12.02 14.87 -0.91
CA GLN A 107 11.86 15.05 -2.34
C GLN A 107 10.69 16.00 -2.65
N LYS A 108 10.85 16.79 -3.71
CA LYS A 108 9.79 17.67 -4.21
C LYS A 108 8.84 16.96 -5.18
N LYS A 109 9.34 15.97 -5.92
CA LYS A 109 8.61 15.28 -7.00
C LYS A 109 8.04 13.94 -6.54
N TYR A 110 6.86 13.61 -7.08
CA TYR A 110 6.30 12.27 -6.97
C TYR A 110 7.00 11.30 -7.92
N ASN A 111 7.26 10.10 -7.42
CA ASN A 111 7.79 8.96 -8.16
C ASN A 111 6.62 8.02 -8.45
N PRO A 112 6.37 7.67 -9.72
CA PRO A 112 5.32 6.72 -10.06
C PRO A 112 5.72 5.30 -9.68
N LEU A 113 4.76 4.45 -9.32
CA LEU A 113 4.98 3.02 -9.04
C LEU A 113 4.99 2.22 -10.35
N LYS A 114 5.91 2.55 -11.25
CA LYS A 114 6.00 1.91 -12.58
C LYS A 114 7.43 1.74 -13.06
N GLY A 115 7.58 0.93 -14.09
CA GLY A 115 8.86 0.71 -14.78
C GLY A 115 9.74 -0.35 -14.12
N ILE A 116 10.86 -0.63 -14.78
CA ILE A 116 11.68 -1.81 -14.49
C ILE A 116 12.27 -1.81 -13.07
N ARG A 117 12.63 -0.64 -12.53
CA ARG A 117 13.17 -0.53 -11.17
C ARG A 117 12.16 -0.98 -10.12
N TYR A 118 10.91 -0.52 -10.26
CA TYR A 118 9.82 -0.94 -9.38
C TYR A 118 9.49 -2.43 -9.56
N PHE A 119 9.44 -2.88 -10.82
CA PHE A 119 9.24 -4.28 -11.16
C PHE A 119 10.26 -5.19 -10.46
N ILE A 120 11.56 -4.89 -10.60
CA ILE A 120 12.64 -5.64 -9.96
C ILE A 120 12.47 -5.61 -8.43
N TYR A 121 12.24 -4.43 -7.86
CA TYR A 121 12.08 -4.27 -6.42
C TYR A 121 11.00 -5.20 -5.85
N HIS A 122 9.79 -5.15 -6.42
CA HIS A 122 8.69 -5.94 -5.84
C HIS A 122 8.86 -7.44 -6.10
N HIS A 123 9.57 -7.86 -7.15
CA HIS A 123 9.93 -9.27 -7.34
C HIS A 123 10.90 -9.76 -6.26
N LEU A 124 11.92 -8.96 -5.92
CA LEU A 124 12.86 -9.28 -4.85
C LEU A 124 12.17 -9.37 -3.48
N VAL A 125 11.30 -8.41 -3.17
CA VAL A 125 10.59 -8.38 -1.87
C VAL A 125 9.56 -9.51 -1.72
N ARG A 126 9.19 -10.23 -2.79
CA ARG A 126 8.38 -11.46 -2.66
C ARG A 126 9.15 -12.63 -2.05
N LEU A 127 10.48 -12.62 -2.13
CA LEU A 127 11.30 -13.69 -1.59
C LEU A 127 11.25 -13.63 -0.05
N LYS A 128 10.80 -14.72 0.59
CA LYS A 128 10.70 -14.81 2.05
C LYS A 128 12.02 -14.46 2.77
N LEU A 129 13.16 -14.83 2.18
CA LEU A 129 14.48 -14.49 2.70
C LEU A 129 14.72 -12.98 2.74
N VAL A 130 14.37 -12.26 1.67
CA VAL A 130 14.51 -10.79 1.62
C VAL A 130 13.63 -10.14 2.68
N ARG A 131 12.38 -10.60 2.83
CA ARG A 131 11.48 -10.10 3.88
C ARG A 131 11.98 -10.41 5.28
N PHE A 132 12.53 -11.61 5.48
CA PHE A 132 13.13 -12.01 6.76
C PHE A 132 14.32 -11.12 7.11
N LEU A 133 15.24 -10.89 6.17
CA LEU A 133 16.38 -9.99 6.38
C LEU A 133 15.91 -8.56 6.67
N ASN A 134 14.94 -8.04 5.91
CA ASN A 134 14.35 -6.73 6.17
C ASN A 134 13.74 -6.67 7.59
N SER A 135 13.01 -7.72 8.02
CA SER A 135 12.41 -7.80 9.36
C SER A 135 13.40 -7.79 10.52
N LYS A 136 14.69 -8.00 10.24
CA LYS A 136 15.79 -8.00 11.23
C LYS A 136 16.61 -6.71 11.20
N LEU A 137 16.58 -5.96 10.11
CA LEU A 137 17.44 -4.79 9.87
C LEU A 137 16.77 -3.46 10.22
N PHE A 138 15.45 -3.43 10.24
CA PHE A 138 14.61 -2.26 10.54
C PHE A 138 13.60 -2.63 11.63
#